data_AF-A0A537VV43-F1
#
_entry.id   AF-A0A537VV43-F1
#
_cell.length_a   1.000
_cell.length_b   1.000
_cell.length_c   1.000
_cell.angle_alpha   90.00
_cell.angle_beta   90.00
_cell.angle_gamma   90.00
#
_symmetry.space_group_name_H-M   'P 1'
#
loop_
_entity.id
_entity.type
_entity.pdbx_description
1 polymer ?
#
loop_
_entity_poly.entity_id
_entity_poly.type
_entity_poly.pdbx_seq_one_letter_code
_entity_poly.pdbx_strand_id
1 'polypeptide(L)'
;MLAVNLGTARIVVIVALVVAGAAVLANGFPASGGNVAGPSGGASPSGSPSSSPSSPTAQPPPPGPSPHTTGVSFTALNGTDVLGAGAAAQALLVKHGYTSVQDATNAPSAGATKTTIYYRGGQGGAQNKSDAAYVAQTYFNGATVKKLDPSLESLVPATASIVVLVGADVAQSLVA
;
A
#
# COMPACT_ATOMS: atom_id res chain seq x y z
N MET A 1 -9.60 -43.52 17.66
CA MET A 1 -8.94 -42.41 16.95
C MET A 1 -9.96 -41.28 16.85
N LEU A 2 -9.76 -40.18 17.58
CA LEU A 2 -10.69 -39.04 17.56
C LEU A 2 -10.54 -38.28 16.24
N ALA A 3 -11.63 -38.18 15.47
CA ALA A 3 -11.71 -37.32 14.31
C ALA A 3 -11.74 -35.85 14.79
N VAL A 4 -10.64 -35.14 14.61
CA VAL A 4 -10.57 -33.70 14.86
C VAL A 4 -11.17 -32.95 13.68
N ASN A 5 -12.33 -32.34 13.91
CA ASN A 5 -13.05 -31.54 12.94
C ASN A 5 -12.28 -30.24 12.69
N LEU A 6 -11.65 -30.11 11.51
CA LEU A 6 -10.67 -29.06 11.20
C LEU A 6 -11.25 -27.63 11.23
N GLY A 7 -12.58 -27.50 11.09
CA GLY A 7 -13.29 -26.22 11.20
C GLY A 7 -13.31 -25.66 12.62
N THR A 8 -13.54 -26.51 13.62
CA THR A 8 -13.62 -26.10 15.04
C THR A 8 -12.25 -25.71 15.60
N ALA A 9 -11.18 -26.36 15.12
CA ALA A 9 -9.82 -26.09 15.59
C ALA A 9 -9.31 -24.68 15.20
N ARG A 10 -9.63 -24.18 14.00
CA ARG A 10 -9.19 -22.83 13.56
C ARG A 10 -9.88 -21.69 14.31
N ILE A 11 -11.16 -21.85 14.66
CA ILE A 11 -11.93 -20.82 15.37
C ILE A 11 -11.38 -20.61 16.79
N VAL A 12 -11.01 -21.69 17.49
CA VAL A 12 -10.43 -21.62 18.84
C VAL A 12 -9.09 -20.87 18.84
N VAL A 13 -8.26 -21.09 17.82
CA VAL A 13 -6.95 -20.41 17.68
C VAL A 13 -7.12 -18.92 17.41
N ILE A 14 -8.07 -18.53 16.55
CA ILE A 14 -8.32 -17.11 16.23
C ILE A 14 -8.84 -16.37 17.46
N VAL A 15 -9.77 -16.95 18.22
CA VAL A 15 -10.29 -16.31 19.45
C VAL A 15 -9.19 -16.12 20.49
N ALA A 16 -8.29 -17.10 20.67
CA ALA A 16 -7.18 -16.99 21.60
C ALA A 16 -6.20 -15.86 21.23
N LEU A 17 -5.90 -15.69 19.93
CA LEU A 17 -5.03 -14.62 19.43
C LEU A 17 -5.64 -13.22 19.60
N VAL A 18 -6.95 -13.07 19.40
CA VAL A 18 -7.64 -11.79 19.56
C VAL A 18 -7.63 -11.31 21.02
N VAL A 19 -7.83 -12.22 21.98
CA VAL A 19 -7.82 -11.89 23.42
C VAL A 19 -6.41 -11.50 23.88
N ALA A 20 -5.38 -12.24 23.44
CA ALA A 20 -3.99 -11.90 23.74
C ALA A 20 -3.58 -10.53 23.15
N GLY A 21 -4.02 -10.23 21.92
CA GLY A 21 -3.78 -8.93 21.29
C GLY A 21 -4.43 -7.77 22.06
N ALA A 22 -5.68 -7.91 22.48
CA ALA A 22 -6.38 -6.86 23.23
C ALA A 22 -5.73 -6.53 24.59
N ALA A 23 -5.19 -7.54 25.29
CA ALA A 23 -4.52 -7.36 26.58
C ALA A 23 -3.20 -6.57 26.47
N VAL A 24 -2.45 -6.74 25.37
CA VAL A 24 -1.20 -5.99 25.13
C VAL A 24 -1.49 -4.51 24.86
N LEU A 25 -2.57 -4.19 24.15
CA LEU A 25 -2.95 -2.79 23.90
C LEU A 25 -3.45 -2.08 25.16
N ALA A 26 -4.11 -2.80 26.08
CA ALA A 26 -4.60 -2.22 27.33
C ALA A 26 -3.47 -1.87 28.34
N ASN A 27 -2.33 -2.57 28.29
CA ASN A 27 -1.18 -2.33 29.16
C ASN A 27 -0.12 -1.37 28.57
N GLY A 28 -0.31 -0.88 27.34
CA GLY A 28 0.65 -0.03 26.63
C GLY A 28 0.54 1.47 26.89
N PHE A 29 -0.51 1.93 27.58
CA PHE A 29 -0.74 3.35 27.85
C PHE A 29 -0.95 3.57 29.35
N PRO A 30 0.05 4.06 30.11
CA PRO A 30 -0.19 4.52 31.46
C PRO A 30 -1.11 5.75 31.41
N ALA A 31 -2.37 5.55 31.83
CA ALA A 31 -3.30 6.62 32.10
C ALA A 31 -3.01 7.20 33.49
N SER A 32 -2.25 8.31 33.56
CA SER A 32 -2.17 9.26 34.69
C SER A 32 -1.33 10.45 34.19
N GLY A 33 -1.81 11.67 34.01
CA GLY A 33 -2.74 12.40 34.87
C GLY A 33 -2.00 12.85 36.13
N GLY A 34 -1.30 13.99 36.08
CA GLY A 34 -0.57 14.50 37.25
C GLY A 34 0.08 15.86 37.02
N ASN A 35 -0.62 16.92 37.41
CA ASN A 35 -0.08 18.26 37.62
C ASN A 35 0.97 18.23 38.75
N VAL A 36 2.10 18.93 38.61
CA VAL A 36 2.95 19.28 39.76
C VAL A 36 3.47 20.71 39.62
N ALA A 37 3.19 21.50 40.66
CA ALA A 37 3.52 22.90 40.82
C ALA A 37 5.03 23.15 41.05
N GLY A 38 5.52 24.35 40.68
CA GLY A 38 6.76 24.92 41.25
C GLY A 38 6.54 25.37 42.72
N PRO A 39 7.53 25.94 43.45
CA PRO A 39 8.75 26.62 42.96
C PRO A 39 10.05 26.34 43.76
N SER A 40 11.10 27.11 43.40
CA SER A 40 12.23 27.61 44.22
C SER A 40 13.50 26.76 44.37
N GLY A 41 14.62 27.32 43.87
CA GLY A 41 15.98 26.91 44.24
C GLY A 41 17.02 27.36 43.22
N GLY A 42 17.63 28.52 43.45
CA GLY A 42 18.67 29.07 42.57
C GLY A 42 20.06 28.46 42.78
N ALA A 43 20.89 28.52 41.74
CA ALA A 43 22.29 28.96 41.75
C ALA A 43 22.88 28.78 40.34
N SER A 44 23.37 29.87 39.76
CA SER A 44 24.40 29.88 38.70
C SER A 44 25.75 29.39 39.29
N PRO A 45 26.71 28.82 38.53
CA PRO A 45 27.23 29.46 37.31
C PRO A 45 27.76 28.55 36.17
N SER A 46 27.99 29.22 35.03
CA SER A 46 29.05 29.03 34.03
C SER A 46 29.13 27.71 33.25
N GLY A 47 28.82 27.83 31.96
CA GLY A 47 29.26 26.90 30.91
C GLY A 47 28.46 27.17 29.64
N SER A 48 29.02 27.89 28.67
CA SER A 48 28.42 28.08 27.35
C SER A 48 28.18 26.72 26.66
N PRO A 49 27.03 26.53 26.01
CA PRO A 49 27.04 25.81 24.75
C PRO A 49 26.22 26.52 23.67
N SER A 50 26.90 26.76 22.55
CA SER A 50 26.47 26.52 21.17
C SER A 50 24.97 26.67 20.86
N SER A 51 24.65 27.66 20.02
CA SER A 51 23.37 27.82 19.35
C SER A 51 22.83 26.49 18.85
N SER A 52 21.65 26.10 19.36
CA SER A 52 20.90 24.95 18.87
C SER A 52 20.57 25.15 17.39
N PRO A 53 20.88 24.20 16.48
CA PRO A 53 20.41 24.29 15.11
C PRO A 53 18.88 24.12 15.13
N SER A 54 18.18 25.16 14.70
CA SER A 54 16.75 25.12 14.40
C SER A 54 16.44 23.86 13.61
N SER A 55 15.58 23.00 14.15
CA SER A 55 15.07 21.84 13.43
C SER A 55 14.46 22.34 12.12
N PRO A 56 14.83 21.79 10.94
CA PRO A 56 14.15 22.14 9.71
C PRO A 56 12.69 21.71 9.87
N THR A 57 11.78 22.68 9.90
CA THR A 57 10.37 22.42 9.64
C THR A 57 10.30 21.73 8.30
N ALA A 58 9.91 20.45 8.30
CA ALA A 58 9.69 19.68 7.10
C ALA A 58 8.59 20.40 6.31
N GLN A 59 8.98 21.16 5.29
CA GLN A 59 8.07 21.72 4.33
C GLN A 59 7.27 20.55 3.74
N PRO A 60 5.92 20.63 3.68
CA PRO A 60 5.13 19.62 3.00
C PRO A 60 5.70 19.42 1.59
N PRO A 61 5.90 18.16 1.14
CA PRO A 61 6.39 17.93 -0.20
C PRO A 61 5.48 18.68 -1.19
N PRO A 62 6.06 19.35 -2.20
CA PRO A 62 5.28 20.10 -3.16
C PRO A 62 4.16 19.23 -3.74
N PRO A 63 2.95 19.77 -3.97
CA PRO A 63 1.86 19.01 -4.55
C PRO A 63 2.33 18.36 -5.85
N GLY A 64 2.20 17.04 -5.94
CA GLY A 64 2.45 16.32 -7.18
C GLY A 64 1.49 16.77 -8.29
N PRO A 65 1.74 16.39 -9.55
CA PRO A 65 0.80 16.67 -10.62
C PRO A 65 -0.56 16.03 -10.33
N SER A 66 -1.64 16.65 -10.80
CA SER A 66 -2.97 16.06 -10.70
C SER A 66 -3.06 14.77 -11.52
N PRO A 67 -3.70 13.70 -11.02
CA PRO A 67 -3.78 12.44 -11.73
C PRO A 67 -4.67 12.57 -12.97
N HIS A 68 -4.24 11.95 -14.07
CA HIS A 68 -5.08 11.68 -15.22
C HIS A 68 -5.94 10.44 -14.93
N THR A 69 -7.23 10.55 -15.24
CA THR A 69 -8.21 9.49 -14.97
C THR A 69 -8.75 8.85 -16.25
N THR A 70 -8.35 9.35 -17.42
CA THR A 70 -8.77 8.86 -18.74
C THR A 70 -7.59 8.82 -19.69
N GLY A 71 -7.60 7.89 -20.65
CA GLY A 71 -6.54 7.76 -21.67
C GLY A 71 -5.18 7.31 -21.13
N VAL A 72 -5.09 6.97 -19.84
CA VAL A 72 -3.87 6.43 -19.25
C VAL A 72 -3.70 4.98 -19.71
N SER A 73 -2.59 4.73 -20.38
CA SER A 73 -2.20 3.41 -20.87
C SER A 73 -1.78 2.48 -19.75
N PHE A 74 -2.37 1.29 -19.66
CA PHE A 74 -2.03 0.32 -18.63
C PHE A 74 -2.01 -1.13 -19.14
N THR A 75 -1.42 -2.01 -18.33
CA THR A 75 -1.49 -3.47 -18.49
C THR A 75 -1.85 -4.10 -17.14
N ALA A 76 -2.66 -5.16 -17.16
CA ALA A 76 -2.98 -5.95 -15.97
C ALA A 76 -2.22 -7.28 -15.98
N LEU A 77 -1.65 -7.63 -14.84
CA LEU A 77 -0.96 -8.89 -14.58
C LEU A 77 -1.68 -9.64 -13.46
N ASN A 78 -1.95 -10.92 -13.67
CA ASN A 78 -2.44 -11.79 -12.62
C ASN A 78 -1.27 -12.30 -11.76
N GLY A 79 -1.17 -11.81 -10.54
CA GLY A 79 -0.19 -12.28 -9.57
C GLY A 79 -0.67 -13.46 -8.73
N THR A 80 -1.85 -14.04 -9.01
CA THR A 80 -2.49 -15.06 -8.18
C THR A 80 -2.86 -16.31 -8.98
N ASP A 81 -3.26 -17.38 -8.26
CA ASP A 81 -3.84 -18.58 -8.86
C ASP A 81 -5.35 -18.43 -9.17
N VAL A 82 -5.95 -17.27 -8.90
CA VAL A 82 -7.36 -17.00 -9.21
C VAL A 82 -7.49 -16.74 -10.70
N LEU A 83 -8.15 -17.66 -11.40
CA LEU A 83 -8.39 -17.54 -12.84
C LEU A 83 -9.19 -16.27 -13.16
N GLY A 84 -8.75 -15.53 -14.18
CA GLY A 84 -9.45 -14.34 -14.66
C GLY A 84 -9.22 -13.06 -13.84
N ALA A 85 -8.48 -13.09 -12.72
CA ALA A 85 -8.30 -11.92 -11.86
C ALA A 85 -7.64 -10.72 -12.58
N GLY A 86 -6.63 -10.99 -13.42
CA GLY A 86 -6.01 -9.96 -14.27
C GLY A 86 -6.99 -9.37 -15.29
N ALA A 87 -7.80 -10.22 -15.93
CA ALA A 87 -8.79 -9.79 -16.91
C ALA A 87 -9.92 -8.96 -16.27
N ALA A 88 -10.35 -9.33 -15.06
CA ALA A 88 -11.33 -8.57 -14.29
C ALA A 88 -10.80 -7.18 -13.90
N ALA A 89 -9.53 -7.08 -13.47
CA ALA A 89 -8.89 -5.80 -13.21
C ALA A 89 -8.77 -4.94 -14.48
N GLN A 90 -8.46 -5.56 -15.62
CA GLN A 90 -8.45 -4.87 -16.92
C GLN A 90 -9.84 -4.34 -17.28
N ALA A 91 -10.88 -5.17 -17.17
CA ALA A 91 -12.25 -4.76 -17.48
C ALA A 91 -12.73 -3.61 -16.57
N LEU A 92 -12.38 -3.66 -15.29
CA LEU A 92 -12.68 -2.59 -14.33
C LEU A 92 -12.10 -1.26 -14.81
N LEU A 93 -10.81 -1.21 -15.13
CA LEU A 93 -10.15 0.02 -15.53
C LEU A 93 -10.61 0.52 -16.91
N VAL A 94 -10.82 -0.36 -17.88
CA VAL A 94 -11.36 0.01 -19.20
C VAL A 94 -12.74 0.65 -19.07
N LYS A 95 -13.61 0.09 -18.21
CA LYS A 95 -14.94 0.67 -17.91
C LYS A 95 -14.84 2.10 -17.37
N HIS A 96 -13.75 2.46 -16.73
CA HIS A 96 -13.49 3.79 -16.18
C HIS A 96 -12.66 4.70 -17.09
N GLY A 97 -12.44 4.32 -18.35
CA GLY A 97 -11.82 5.19 -19.37
C GLY A 97 -10.30 5.07 -19.48
N TYR A 98 -9.69 4.06 -18.85
CA TYR A 98 -8.28 3.72 -19.03
C TYR A 98 -8.11 2.87 -20.30
N THR A 99 -6.92 2.93 -20.91
CA THR A 99 -6.63 2.21 -22.16
C THR A 99 -5.72 1.02 -21.89
N SER A 100 -6.22 -0.21 -22.11
CA SER A 100 -5.35 -1.39 -22.03
C SER A 100 -4.46 -1.46 -23.27
N VAL A 101 -3.15 -1.55 -23.09
CA VAL A 101 -2.20 -1.65 -24.23
C VAL A 101 -1.82 -3.10 -24.56
N GLN A 102 -2.25 -4.04 -23.73
CA GLN A 102 -2.09 -5.48 -23.93
C GLN A 102 -3.22 -6.21 -23.20
N ASP A 103 -3.55 -7.42 -23.64
CA ASP A 103 -4.39 -8.32 -22.86
C ASP A 103 -3.76 -8.73 -21.53
N ALA A 104 -4.62 -8.93 -20.54
CA ALA A 104 -4.21 -9.37 -19.22
C ALA A 104 -3.48 -10.72 -19.32
N THR A 105 -2.32 -10.80 -18.70
CA THR A 105 -1.49 -12.01 -18.68
C THR A 105 -1.09 -12.37 -17.26
N ASN A 106 -0.45 -13.52 -17.07
CA ASN A 106 0.05 -13.92 -15.76
C ASN A 106 1.36 -13.19 -15.45
N ALA A 107 1.54 -12.83 -14.19
CA ALA A 107 2.82 -12.37 -13.68
C ALA A 107 3.84 -13.53 -13.73
N PRO A 108 5.15 -13.24 -13.81
CA PRO A 108 6.18 -14.28 -13.87
C PRO A 108 6.30 -15.08 -12.56
N SER A 109 5.72 -14.57 -11.47
CA SER A 109 5.57 -15.30 -10.21
C SER A 109 4.14 -15.15 -9.70
N ALA A 110 3.50 -16.29 -9.43
CA ALA A 110 2.20 -16.35 -8.75
C ALA A 110 2.38 -16.27 -7.23
N GLY A 111 1.27 -16.12 -6.50
CA GLY A 111 1.26 -16.03 -5.03
C GLY A 111 1.38 -14.61 -4.47
N ALA A 112 1.15 -13.58 -5.28
CA ALA A 112 1.05 -12.20 -4.79
C ALA A 112 -0.12 -12.09 -3.80
N THR A 113 0.19 -11.82 -2.54
CA THR A 113 -0.83 -11.66 -1.48
C THR A 113 -1.45 -10.28 -1.48
N LYS A 114 -0.77 -9.28 -2.05
CA LYS A 114 -1.18 -7.88 -2.09
C LYS A 114 -1.10 -7.31 -3.49
N THR A 115 -2.10 -6.53 -3.86
CA THR A 115 -2.15 -5.82 -5.13
C THR A 115 -1.12 -4.70 -5.14
N THR A 116 -0.38 -4.60 -6.24
CA THR A 116 0.66 -3.59 -6.43
C THR A 116 0.45 -2.88 -7.76
N ILE A 117 0.43 -1.55 -7.74
CA ILE A 117 0.35 -0.71 -8.93
C ILE A 117 1.75 -0.17 -9.23
N TYR A 118 2.31 -0.57 -10.36
CA TYR A 118 3.60 -0.09 -10.81
C TYR A 118 3.44 1.09 -11.76
N TYR A 119 4.28 2.10 -11.65
CA TYR A 119 4.36 3.20 -12.61
C TYR A 119 5.68 3.18 -13.38
N ARG A 120 5.64 3.49 -14.67
CA ARG A 120 6.83 3.66 -15.49
C ARG A 120 7.53 4.98 -15.12
N GLY A 121 8.83 4.91 -14.87
CA GLY A 121 9.66 6.09 -14.63
C GLY A 121 10.08 6.81 -15.92
N GLY A 122 11.01 7.75 -15.81
CA GLY A 122 11.54 8.50 -16.97
C GLY A 122 10.77 9.80 -17.22
N GLN A 123 10.72 10.23 -18.48
CA GLN A 123 9.98 11.42 -18.90
C GLN A 123 8.48 11.19 -18.68
N GLY A 124 7.85 11.99 -17.81
CA GLY A 124 6.47 11.78 -17.36
C GLY A 124 6.32 10.88 -16.13
N GLY A 125 7.41 10.36 -15.54
CA GLY A 125 7.33 9.45 -14.39
C GLY A 125 6.63 10.03 -13.14
N ALA A 126 6.70 11.34 -12.93
CA ALA A 126 5.96 12.02 -11.86
C ALA A 126 4.44 11.99 -12.11
N GLN A 127 4.02 12.17 -13.36
CA GLN A 127 2.61 12.04 -13.76
C GLN A 127 2.15 10.59 -13.58
N ASN A 128 2.88 9.62 -14.15
CA ASN A 128 2.55 8.20 -14.05
C ASN A 128 2.43 7.73 -12.59
N LYS A 129 3.28 8.27 -11.70
CA LYS A 129 3.20 7.98 -10.26
C LYS A 129 1.91 8.52 -9.64
N SER A 130 1.48 9.72 -10.02
CA SER A 130 0.23 10.32 -9.55
C SER A 130 -0.98 9.52 -10.03
N ASP A 131 -1.00 9.18 -11.33
CA ASP A 131 -2.04 8.35 -11.95
C ASP A 131 -2.12 6.97 -11.26
N ALA A 132 -0.97 6.33 -11.01
CA ALA A 132 -0.91 5.04 -10.31
C ALA A 132 -1.40 5.14 -8.86
N ALA A 133 -1.08 6.23 -8.15
CA ALA A 133 -1.58 6.45 -6.80
C ALA A 133 -3.10 6.64 -6.76
N TYR A 134 -3.65 7.37 -7.73
CA TYR A 134 -5.08 7.52 -7.86
C TYR A 134 -5.76 6.17 -8.14
N VAL A 135 -5.23 5.39 -9.08
CA VAL A 135 -5.75 4.04 -9.39
C VAL A 135 -5.71 3.13 -8.17
N ALA A 136 -4.59 3.12 -7.43
CA ALA A 136 -4.42 2.31 -6.24
C ALA A 136 -5.44 2.64 -5.15
N GLN A 137 -5.67 3.93 -4.87
CA GLN A 137 -6.62 4.37 -3.87
C GLN A 137 -8.07 4.14 -4.29
N THR A 138 -8.40 4.42 -5.55
CA THR A 138 -9.79 4.43 -6.03
C THR A 138 -10.32 3.04 -6.32
N TYR A 139 -9.51 2.16 -6.93
CA TYR A 139 -10.00 0.88 -7.47
C TYR A 139 -9.44 -0.34 -6.74
N PHE A 140 -8.35 -0.19 -5.99
CA PHE A 140 -7.64 -1.31 -5.38
C PHE A 140 -7.39 -1.11 -3.87
N ASN A 141 -8.30 -0.40 -3.20
CA ASN A 141 -8.34 -0.24 -1.74
C ASN A 141 -7.02 0.24 -1.12
N GLY A 142 -6.36 1.20 -1.76
CA GLY A 142 -5.07 1.73 -1.30
C GLY A 142 -3.89 0.78 -1.57
N ALA A 143 -3.92 0.06 -2.70
CA ALA A 143 -2.84 -0.81 -3.13
C ALA A 143 -1.46 -0.14 -3.11
N THR A 144 -0.41 -0.95 -2.99
CA THR A 144 0.95 -0.40 -2.90
C THR A 144 1.38 0.16 -4.25
N VAL A 145 1.93 1.37 -4.27
CA VAL A 145 2.45 1.99 -5.50
C VAL A 145 3.97 1.87 -5.56
N LYS A 146 4.52 1.31 -6.64
CA LYS A 146 5.97 1.13 -6.84
C LYS A 146 6.42 1.61 -8.21
N LYS A 147 7.69 1.96 -8.34
CA LYS A 147 8.28 2.14 -9.67
C LYS A 147 8.37 0.77 -10.35
N LEU A 148 8.08 0.71 -11.64
CA LEU A 148 8.15 -0.53 -12.43
C LEU A 148 9.54 -1.17 -12.30
N ASP A 149 9.54 -2.45 -11.96
CA ASP A 149 10.75 -3.24 -11.78
C ASP A 149 11.29 -3.67 -13.15
N PRO A 150 12.62 -3.62 -13.38
CA PRO A 150 13.22 -4.07 -14.62
C PRO A 150 12.86 -5.51 -15.02
N SER A 151 12.60 -6.37 -14.04
CA SER A 151 12.22 -7.77 -14.26
C SER A 151 10.85 -7.91 -14.93
N LEU A 152 9.99 -6.89 -14.84
CA LEU A 152 8.66 -6.86 -15.46
C LEU A 152 8.65 -6.13 -16.81
N GLU A 153 9.70 -5.38 -17.15
CA GLU A 153 9.77 -4.60 -18.40
C GLU A 153 9.64 -5.48 -19.66
N SER A 154 10.15 -6.72 -19.63
CA SER A 154 10.03 -7.66 -20.76
C SER A 154 8.60 -8.16 -21.01
N LEU A 155 7.72 -8.05 -20.00
CA LEU A 155 6.32 -8.49 -20.06
C LEU A 155 5.35 -7.33 -20.29
N VAL A 156 5.85 -6.10 -20.22
CA VAL A 156 5.04 -4.89 -20.21
C VAL A 156 5.44 -4.02 -21.41
N PRO A 157 4.50 -3.66 -22.30
CA PRO A 157 4.82 -2.82 -23.44
C PRO A 157 5.40 -1.47 -23.00
N ALA A 158 6.34 -0.94 -23.78
CA ALA A 158 6.95 0.38 -23.53
C ALA A 158 5.90 1.52 -23.47
N THR A 159 4.75 1.31 -24.13
CA THR A 159 3.61 2.23 -24.17
C THR A 159 2.74 2.20 -22.91
N ALA A 160 2.90 1.22 -22.02
CA ALA A 160 2.19 1.17 -20.75
C ALA A 160 2.80 2.18 -19.76
N SER A 161 1.98 3.11 -19.28
CA SER A 161 2.37 4.06 -18.23
C SER A 161 2.27 3.44 -16.84
N ILE A 162 1.32 2.51 -16.66
CA ILE A 162 1.01 1.85 -15.38
C ILE A 162 0.85 0.33 -15.59
N VAL A 163 1.22 -0.46 -14.59
CA VAL A 163 1.00 -1.91 -14.55
C VAL A 163 0.29 -2.28 -13.27
N VAL A 164 -0.77 -3.07 -13.38
CA VAL A 164 -1.57 -3.54 -12.24
C VAL A 164 -1.22 -4.99 -11.98
N LEU A 165 -0.47 -5.27 -10.92
CA LEU A 165 -0.26 -6.64 -10.44
C LEU A 165 -1.35 -6.98 -9.43
N VAL A 166 -2.31 -7.79 -9.86
CA VAL A 166 -3.44 -8.21 -9.02
C VAL A 166 -2.98 -9.22 -7.98
N GLY A 167 -3.25 -8.93 -6.71
CA GLY A 167 -2.98 -9.81 -5.58
C GLY A 167 -4.24 -10.48 -5.03
N ALA A 168 -4.04 -11.46 -4.15
CA ALA A 168 -5.12 -12.26 -3.56
C ALA A 168 -6.09 -11.43 -2.72
N ASP A 169 -5.65 -10.26 -2.25
CA ASP A 169 -6.46 -9.31 -1.49
C ASP A 169 -7.66 -8.74 -2.24
N VAL A 170 -7.58 -8.66 -3.57
CA VAL A 170 -8.70 -8.16 -4.41
C VAL A 170 -9.15 -9.17 -5.46
N ALA A 171 -8.31 -10.17 -5.79
CA ALA A 171 -8.58 -11.12 -6.87
C ALA A 171 -9.94 -11.81 -6.76
N GLN A 172 -10.30 -12.31 -5.57
CA GLN A 172 -11.58 -12.99 -5.35
C GLN A 172 -12.77 -12.05 -5.51
N SER A 173 -12.65 -10.81 -5.03
CA SER A 173 -13.72 -9.80 -5.12
C SER A 173 -13.93 -9.30 -6.55
N LEU A 174 -12.90 -9.33 -7.39
CA LEU A 174 -12.98 -8.88 -8.78
C LEU A 174 -13.65 -9.91 -9.70
N VAL A 175 -13.56 -11.20 -9.38
CA VAL A 175 -14.07 -12.30 -10.23
C VAL A 175 -15.40 -12.88 -9.73
N ALA A 176 -15.89 -12.41 -8.57
CA ALA A 176 -17.17 -12.81 -7.99
C ALA A 176 -18.35 -12.16 -8.73
#